data_AF-A0A645IVF8-F1
#
_entry.id   AF-A0A645IVF8-F1
#
_cell.length_a   1.000
_cell.length_b   1.000
_cell.length_c   1.000
_cell.angle_alpha   90.00
_cell.angle_beta   90.00
_cell.angle_gamma   90.00
#
_symmetry.space_group_name_H-M   'P 1'
#
loop_
_entity.id
_entity.type
_entity.pdbx_description
1 polymer ?
#
loop_
_entity_poly.entity_id
_entity_poly.type
_entity_poly.pdbx_seq_one_letter_code
_entity_poly.pdbx_strand_id
1 'polypeptide(L)'
;MNEKEVRQGYEKFKADKFARRIAETAAKYELETPALQAFIDAIMARMIFDGEALSDLFAEQELGWKARTKKELALMDDLGPLLRKLAKGRDISGLNAYEN
;
A
#
# COMPACT_ATOMS: atom_id res chain seq x y z
N MET A 1 -19.67 -2.41 25.50
CA MET A 1 -20.21 -2.19 24.15
C MET A 1 -19.05 -1.68 23.31
N ASN A 2 -18.48 -2.51 22.44
CA ASN A 2 -17.22 -2.21 21.74
C ASN A 2 -17.52 -1.50 20.42
N GLU A 3 -17.13 -0.23 20.32
CA GLU A 3 -17.19 0.60 19.10
C GLU A 3 -16.39 0.01 17.91
N LYS A 4 -15.67 -1.10 18.12
CA LYS A 4 -14.90 -1.83 17.09
C LYS A 4 -15.77 -2.63 16.11
N GLU A 5 -17.01 -2.97 16.47
CA GLU A 5 -17.81 -3.91 15.67
C GLU A 5 -18.62 -3.23 14.56
N VAL A 6 -18.92 -1.93 14.68
CA VAL A 6 -19.73 -1.20 13.69
C VAL A 6 -18.91 -0.72 12.47
N ARG A 7 -17.57 -0.68 12.57
CA ARG A 7 -16.70 -0.39 11.43
C ARG A 7 -16.53 -1.59 10.47
N GLN A 8 -16.69 -2.81 11.00
CA GLN A 8 -16.44 -4.07 10.28
C GLN A 8 -17.40 -4.33 9.11
N GLY A 9 -18.65 -3.87 9.17
CA GLY A 9 -19.63 -4.06 8.09
C GLY A 9 -19.41 -3.14 6.87
N TYR A 10 -18.95 -1.91 7.11
CA TYR A 10 -18.64 -0.94 6.06
C TYR A 10 -17.21 -1.13 5.51
N GLU A 11 -16.30 -1.65 6.33
CA GLU A 11 -14.95 -2.05 5.93
C GLU A 11 -14.96 -3.29 5.06
N LYS A 12 -15.76 -4.33 5.35
CA LYS A 12 -15.74 -5.60 4.57
C LYS A 12 -15.98 -5.42 3.07
N PHE A 13 -16.94 -4.59 2.66
CA PHE A 13 -17.25 -4.38 1.24
C PHE A 13 -16.18 -3.56 0.50
N LYS A 14 -15.57 -2.59 1.18
CA LYS A 14 -14.41 -1.87 0.63
C LYS A 14 -13.16 -2.74 0.65
N ALA A 15 -12.98 -3.55 1.70
CA ALA A 15 -11.87 -4.46 1.89
C ALA A 15 -11.85 -5.56 0.82
N ASP A 16 -13.00 -6.08 0.37
CA ASP A 16 -13.02 -7.06 -0.73
C ASP A 16 -12.54 -6.47 -2.07
N LYS A 17 -13.08 -5.30 -2.45
CA LYS A 17 -12.62 -4.58 -3.66
C LYS A 17 -11.16 -4.15 -3.54
N PHE A 18 -10.75 -3.75 -2.34
CA PHE A 18 -9.41 -3.30 -2.07
C PHE A 18 -8.42 -4.47 -2.07
N ALA A 19 -8.76 -5.60 -1.46
CA ALA A 19 -7.96 -6.82 -1.48
C ALA A 19 -7.80 -7.36 -2.90
N ARG A 20 -8.85 -7.30 -3.72
CA ARG A 20 -8.74 -7.58 -5.17
C ARG A 20 -7.76 -6.63 -5.85
N ARG A 21 -7.89 -5.32 -5.62
CA ARG A 21 -6.98 -4.32 -6.19
C ARG A 21 -5.54 -4.55 -5.76
N ILE A 22 -5.31 -4.88 -4.49
CA ILE A 22 -3.99 -5.24 -3.96
C ILE A 22 -3.48 -6.50 -4.65
N ALA A 23 -4.29 -7.54 -4.80
CA ALA A 23 -3.87 -8.76 -5.48
C ALA A 23 -3.52 -8.51 -6.96
N GLU A 24 -4.29 -7.69 -7.66
CA GLU A 24 -3.99 -7.27 -9.04
C GLU A 24 -2.70 -6.45 -9.12
N THR A 25 -2.50 -5.49 -8.23
CA THR A 25 -1.27 -4.70 -8.14
C THR A 25 -0.08 -5.60 -7.79
N ALA A 26 -0.21 -6.44 -6.78
CA ALA A 26 0.83 -7.38 -6.37
C ALA A 26 1.25 -8.28 -7.53
N ALA A 27 0.29 -8.86 -8.25
CA ALA A 27 0.56 -9.66 -9.44
C ALA A 27 1.25 -8.85 -10.56
N LYS A 28 0.83 -7.60 -10.79
CA LYS A 28 1.45 -6.69 -11.79
C LYS A 28 2.93 -6.40 -11.50
N TYR A 29 3.30 -6.29 -10.23
CA TYR A 29 4.66 -5.95 -9.80
C TYR A 29 5.49 -7.15 -9.31
N GLU A 30 4.94 -8.36 -9.41
CA GLU A 30 5.55 -9.62 -8.95
C GLU A 30 5.85 -9.61 -7.44
N LEU A 31 4.94 -9.01 -6.67
CA LEU A 31 5.01 -8.91 -5.22
C LEU A 31 4.11 -9.94 -4.55
N GLU A 32 4.44 -10.31 -3.33
CA GLU A 32 3.53 -11.07 -2.48
C GLU A 32 2.33 -10.19 -2.07
N THR A 33 1.12 -10.66 -2.38
CA THR A 33 -0.12 -10.02 -1.94
C THR A 33 -0.17 -9.78 -0.42
N PRO A 34 0.18 -10.76 0.45
CA PRO A 34 0.19 -10.53 1.90
C PRO A 34 1.22 -9.48 2.34
N ALA A 35 2.40 -9.44 1.71
CA ALA A 35 3.42 -8.44 2.02
C ALA A 35 2.94 -7.03 1.65
N LEU A 36 2.38 -6.86 0.44
CA LEU A 36 1.82 -5.58 0.00
C LEU A 36 0.64 -5.14 0.88
N GLN A 37 -0.23 -6.08 1.28
CA GLN A 37 -1.34 -5.81 2.19
C GLN A 37 -0.86 -5.34 3.56
N ALA A 38 0.17 -5.99 4.14
CA ALA A 38 0.75 -5.64 5.43
C ALA A 38 1.43 -4.25 5.38
N PHE A 39 2.13 -3.95 4.28
CA PHE A 39 2.73 -2.64 4.04
C PHE A 39 1.66 -1.53 4.08
N ILE A 40 0.56 -1.70 3.35
CA ILE A 40 -0.52 -0.70 3.33
C ILE A 40 -1.19 -0.59 4.70
N ASP A 41 -1.42 -1.71 5.39
CA ASP A 41 -2.03 -1.71 6.72
C ASP A 41 -1.16 -0.94 7.72
N ALA A 42 0.17 -1.14 7.70
CA ALA A 42 1.12 -0.41 8.52
C ALA A 42 1.07 1.11 8.25
N ILE A 43 0.98 1.51 6.98
CA ILE A 43 0.81 2.91 6.58
C ILE A 43 -0.50 3.47 7.12
N MET A 44 -1.61 2.75 6.93
CA MET A 44 -2.93 3.20 7.34
C MET A 44 -3.09 3.27 8.86
N ALA A 45 -2.42 2.38 9.60
CA ALA A 45 -2.42 2.35 11.05
C ALA A 45 -1.73 3.58 11.66
N ARG A 46 -0.63 4.04 11.04
CA ARG A 46 0.19 5.15 11.54
C ARG A 46 0.02 6.46 10.77
N MET A 47 -0.63 6.42 9.61
CA MET A 47 -0.66 7.49 8.61
C MET A 47 0.74 7.94 8.16
N ILE A 48 1.70 6.99 8.11
CA ILE A 48 3.11 7.23 7.80
C ILE A 48 3.53 6.26 6.71
N PHE A 49 4.00 6.81 5.59
CA PHE A 49 4.62 6.07 4.51
C PHE A 49 6.08 5.76 4.86
N ASP A 50 6.42 4.48 4.86
CA ASP A 50 7.75 4.01 5.15
C ASP A 50 8.44 3.58 3.85
N GLY A 51 9.38 4.41 3.37
CA GLY A 51 10.13 4.11 2.16
C GLY A 51 11.09 2.93 2.31
N GLU A 52 11.51 2.61 3.53
CA GLU A 52 12.34 1.43 3.79
C GLU A 52 11.51 0.15 3.62
N ALA A 53 10.28 0.14 4.16
CA ALA A 53 9.37 -0.98 3.95
C ALA A 53 8.96 -1.16 2.47
N LEU A 54 8.91 -0.08 1.68
CA LEU A 54 8.73 -0.18 0.23
C LEU A 54 9.92 -0.90 -0.42
N SER A 55 11.14 -0.51 -0.08
CA SER A 55 12.35 -1.15 -0.60
C SER A 55 12.47 -2.61 -0.16
N ASP A 56 12.02 -2.95 1.04
CA ASP A 56 11.98 -4.31 1.58
C ASP A 56 11.03 -5.22 0.79
N LEU A 57 9.87 -4.72 0.35
CA LEU A 57 8.94 -5.46 -0.54
C LEU A 57 9.61 -5.95 -1.84
N PHE A 58 10.60 -5.21 -2.34
CA PHE A 58 11.34 -5.59 -3.55
C PHE A 58 12.71 -6.20 -3.25
N ALA A 59 13.10 -6.33 -1.98
CA ALA A 59 14.37 -6.93 -1.59
C ALA A 59 14.42 -8.41 -1.98
N GLU A 60 13.29 -9.11 -1.85
CA GLU A 60 13.14 -10.54 -2.16
C GLU A 60 13.22 -10.85 -3.66
N GLN A 61 12.97 -9.87 -4.54
CA GLN A 61 13.02 -10.07 -5.99
C GLN A 61 14.44 -10.08 -6.57
N GLU A 62 15.48 -9.97 -5.72
CA GLU A 62 16.91 -9.92 -6.12
C GLU A 62 17.21 -8.93 -7.26
N LEU A 63 16.39 -7.86 -7.36
CA LEU A 63 16.51 -6.87 -8.42
C LEU A 63 17.74 -5.99 -8.18
N GLY A 64 18.46 -5.68 -9.28
CA GLY A 64 19.46 -4.62 -9.25
C GLY A 64 18.85 -3.27 -8.88
N TRP A 65 19.60 -2.43 -8.16
CA TRP A 65 19.12 -1.16 -7.60
C TRP A 65 18.34 -0.27 -8.59
N LYS A 66 18.79 -0.18 -9.85
CA LYS A 66 18.08 0.59 -10.91
C LYS A 66 16.70 0.03 -11.24
N ALA A 67 16.59 -1.30 -11.33
CA ALA A 67 15.32 -1.97 -11.64
C ALA A 67 14.35 -1.86 -10.46
N ARG A 68 14.87 -1.97 -9.24
CA ARG A 68 14.13 -1.78 -7.99
C ARG A 68 13.50 -0.39 -7.94
N THR A 69 14.29 0.68 -8.05
CA THR A 69 13.78 2.06 -7.99
C THR A 69 12.74 2.35 -9.06
N LYS A 70 12.90 1.79 -10.27
CA LYS A 70 11.91 1.93 -11.35
C LYS A 70 10.58 1.24 -11.00
N LYS A 71 10.62 0.02 -10.44
CA LYS A 71 9.42 -0.68 -9.97
C LYS A 71 8.78 0.03 -8.80
N GLU A 72 9.57 0.52 -7.84
CA GLU A 72 9.09 1.31 -6.69
C GLU A 72 8.33 2.55 -7.15
N LEU A 73 8.91 3.36 -8.04
CA LEU A 73 8.24 4.54 -8.60
C LEU A 73 6.94 4.17 -9.33
N ALA A 74 6.99 3.14 -10.17
CA ALA A 74 5.81 2.68 -10.90
C ALA A 74 4.73 2.11 -9.98
N LEU A 75 5.12 1.45 -8.88
CA LEU A 75 4.19 0.96 -7.86
C LEU A 75 3.53 2.15 -7.16
N MET A 76 4.31 3.16 -6.78
CA MET A 76 3.83 4.36 -6.10
C MET A 76 2.89 5.22 -6.97
N ASP A 77 3.08 5.25 -8.29
CA ASP A 77 2.15 5.90 -9.22
C ASP A 77 0.75 5.26 -9.18
N ASP A 78 0.69 3.92 -9.07
CA ASP A 78 -0.57 3.16 -8.92
C ASP A 78 -1.12 3.23 -7.48
N LEU A 79 -0.24 3.19 -6.47
CA LEU A 79 -0.61 3.12 -5.05
C LEU A 79 -0.92 4.47 -4.41
N GLY A 80 -0.24 5.55 -4.77
CA GLY A 80 -0.46 6.90 -4.24
C GLY A 80 -1.94 7.31 -4.23
N PRO A 81 -2.65 7.27 -5.38
CA PRO A 81 -4.08 7.59 -5.42
C PRO A 81 -4.95 6.59 -4.64
N LEU A 82 -4.54 5.32 -4.51
CA LEU A 82 -5.25 4.33 -3.69
C LEU A 82 -5.10 4.64 -2.20
N LEU A 83 -3.88 4.93 -1.74
CA LEU A 83 -3.56 5.29 -0.36
C LEU A 83 -4.32 6.55 0.06
N ARG A 84 -4.36 7.61 -0.78
CA ARG A 84 -5.16 8.82 -0.48
C ARG A 84 -6.66 8.54 -0.40
N LYS A 85 -7.19 7.65 -1.26
CA LYS A 85 -8.59 7.23 -1.19
C LYS A 85 -8.90 6.47 0.11
N LEU A 86 -8.00 5.62 0.58
CA LEU A 86 -8.13 4.90 1.86
C LEU A 86 -8.00 5.84 3.06
N ALA A 87 -7.05 6.77 2.99
CA ALA A 87 -6.84 7.83 3.98
C ALA A 87 -8.03 8.78 4.11
N LYS A 88 -9.00 8.72 3.18
CA LYS A 88 -10.19 9.59 3.14
C LYS A 88 -9.82 11.08 3.18
N GLY A 89 -8.75 11.46 2.47
CA GLY A 89 -8.25 12.83 2.44
C GLY A 89 -7.38 13.24 3.62
N ARG A 90 -7.01 12.30 4.50
CA ARG A 90 -5.94 12.53 5.48
C ARG A 90 -4.58 12.49 4.78
N ASP A 91 -3.67 13.34 5.24
CA ASP A 91 -2.29 13.35 4.77
C ASP A 91 -1.54 12.10 5.27
N ILE A 92 -0.72 11.51 4.41
CA ILE A 92 0.17 10.41 4.76
C ILE A 92 1.59 10.97 4.74
N SER A 93 2.20 11.08 5.92
CA SER A 93 3.56 11.61 6.04
C SER A 93 4.54 10.72 5.27
N GLY A 94 5.41 11.30 4.45
CA GLY A 94 6.37 10.57 3.61
C GLY A 94 5.86 10.18 2.23
N LEU A 95 4.54 10.14 2.00
CA LEU A 95 3.97 9.83 0.68
C LEU A 95 4.30 10.93 -0.35
N ASN A 96 4.40 12.18 0.10
CA ASN A 96 4.76 13.34 -0.72
C ASN A 96 6.11 13.21 -1.45
N ALA A 97 7.01 12.31 -1.02
CA ALA A 97 8.25 12.06 -1.74
C ALA A 97 8.02 11.40 -3.13
N TYR A 98 6.84 10.82 -3.33
CA TYR A 98 6.46 10.09 -4.54
C TYR A 98 5.31 10.76 -5.32
N GLU A 99 4.65 11.76 -4.73
CA GLU A 99 3.68 12.62 -5.41
C GLU A 99 4.43 13.83 -6.00
N ASN A 100 4.94 13.69 -7.24
CA ASN A 100 5.48 14.82 -8.01
C ASN A 100 4.36 15.59 -8.72
#